data_AF-A0A366HW88-F1
#
_entry.id   AF-A0A366HW88-F1
#
_cell.length_a   1.000
_cell.length_b   1.000
_cell.length_c   1.000
_cell.angle_alpha   90.00
_cell.angle_beta   90.00
_cell.angle_gamma   90.00
#
_symmetry.space_group_name_H-M   'P 1'
#
loop_
_entity.id
_entity.type
_entity.pdbx_description
1 polymer ?
#
loop_
_entity_poly.entity_id
_entity_poly.type
_entity_poly.pdbx_seq_one_letter_code
_entity_poly.pdbx_strand_id
1 'polypeptide(L)'
;MDPQLHAQDNLAHAQWKVNFIRHLIQAHLRSSKKETTDWQGRHAAMLHRLASAEDEVNLSKQALEALNAISGSERIPPCADTIEPKAKPEAAPSGETET
;
A
#
# COMPACT_ATOMS: atom_id res chain seq x y z
N MET A 1 3.68 -0.35 -21.56
CA MET A 1 3.06 0.48 -20.52
C MET A 1 3.48 -0.11 -19.19
N ASP A 2 4.10 0.68 -18.32
CA ASP A 2 4.45 0.24 -16.97
C ASP A 2 3.17 0.19 -16.12
N PRO A 3 2.75 -1.00 -15.61
CA PRO A 3 1.54 -1.15 -14.82
C PRO A 3 1.55 -0.32 -13.53
N GLN A 4 2.73 -0.12 -12.93
CA GLN A 4 2.89 0.60 -11.68
C GLN A 4 2.67 2.10 -11.89
N LEU A 5 3.27 2.65 -12.95
CA LEU A 5 3.05 4.04 -13.37
C LEU A 5 1.56 4.28 -13.70
N HIS A 6 0.92 3.36 -14.42
CA HIS A 6 -0.49 3.47 -14.74
C HIS A 6 -1.39 3.48 -13.49
N ALA A 7 -1.08 2.63 -12.50
CA ALA A 7 -1.82 2.61 -11.23
C ALA A 7 -1.65 3.90 -10.42
N GLN A 8 -0.45 4.50 -10.42
CA GLN A 8 -0.19 5.79 -9.79
C GLN A 8 -0.97 6.93 -10.46
N ASP A 9 -0.96 6.99 -11.79
CA ASP A 9 -1.72 8.00 -12.55
C ASP A 9 -3.23 7.89 -12.29
N ASN A 10 -3.76 6.66 -12.27
CA ASN A 10 -5.17 6.42 -11.98
C ASN A 10 -5.54 6.87 -10.56
N LEU A 11 -4.68 6.62 -9.57
CA LEU A 11 -4.88 7.07 -8.20
C LEU A 11 -4.86 8.59 -8.10
N ALA A 12 -3.90 9.25 -8.75
CA ALA A 12 -3.80 10.71 -8.79
C ALA A 12 -5.04 11.34 -9.43
N HIS A 13 -5.53 10.74 -10.52
CA HIS A 13 -6.76 11.18 -11.18
C HIS A 13 -8.00 10.98 -10.28
N ALA A 14 -8.10 9.86 -9.57
CA ALA A 14 -9.19 9.60 -8.64
C ALA A 14 -9.20 10.62 -7.49
N GLN A 15 -8.03 10.90 -6.90
CA GLN A 15 -7.85 11.93 -5.86
C GLN A 15 -8.28 13.32 -6.37
N TRP A 16 -7.85 13.68 -7.58
CA TRP A 16 -8.25 14.94 -8.19
C TRP A 16 -9.77 15.05 -8.35
N LYS A 17 -10.44 14.00 -8.85
CA LYS A 17 -11.91 13.97 -9.01
C LYS A 17 -12.64 14.17 -7.69
N VAL A 18 -12.23 13.43 -6.66
CA VAL A 18 -12.82 13.53 -5.32
C VAL A 18 -12.67 14.94 -4.77
N ASN A 19 -11.46 15.52 -4.86
CA ASN A 19 -11.22 16.90 -4.45
C ASN A 19 -12.08 17.89 -5.24
N PHE A 20 -12.18 17.74 -6.56
CA PHE A 20 -13.00 18.61 -7.40
C PHE A 20 -14.48 18.55 -6.99
N ILE A 21 -15.05 17.36 -6.79
CA ILE A 21 -16.43 17.18 -6.36
C ILE A 21 -16.66 17.80 -4.98
N ARG A 22 -15.71 17.65 -4.03
CA ARG A 22 -15.79 18.30 -2.72
C ARG A 22 -15.95 19.81 -2.84
N HIS A 23 -15.16 20.45 -3.70
CA HIS A 23 -15.26 21.89 -3.93
C HIS A 23 -16.60 22.28 -4.56
N LEU A 24 -17.15 21.47 -5.48
CA LEU A 24 -18.48 21.71 -6.05
C LEU A 24 -19.57 21.64 -4.99
N ILE A 25 -19.52 20.64 -4.10
CA ILE A 25 -20.49 20.50 -3.00
C ILE A 25 -20.38 21.69 -2.05
N GLN A 26 -19.17 22.13 -1.70
CA GLN A 26 -18.96 23.32 -0.87
C GLN A 26 -19.50 24.60 -1.54
N ALA A 27 -19.29 24.77 -2.85
CA ALA A 27 -19.86 25.89 -3.60
C ALA A 27 -21.40 25.82 -3.61
N HIS A 28 -21.96 24.61 -3.64
CA HIS A 28 -23.41 24.38 -3.62
C HIS A 28 -24.07 24.91 -2.33
N LEU A 29 -23.34 25.01 -1.21
CA LEU A 29 -23.82 25.61 0.05
C LEU A 29 -24.26 27.08 -0.11
N ARG A 30 -23.77 27.78 -1.13
CA ARG A 30 -24.15 29.17 -1.44
C ARG A 30 -25.48 29.28 -2.21
N SER A 31 -26.13 28.15 -2.51
CA SER A 31 -27.43 28.11 -3.17
C SER A 31 -28.51 28.82 -2.33
N SER A 32 -29.36 29.61 -2.99
CA SER A 32 -30.53 30.23 -2.36
C SER A 32 -31.61 29.24 -1.92
N LYS A 33 -31.53 27.98 -2.40
CA LYS A 33 -32.51 26.91 -2.10
C LYS A 33 -32.09 26.01 -0.93
N LYS A 34 -31.01 26.35 -0.22
CA LYS A 34 -30.37 25.49 0.79
C LYS A 34 -31.25 25.09 1.99
N GLU A 35 -32.32 25.84 2.24
CA GLU A 35 -33.24 25.60 3.36
C GLU A 35 -34.40 24.67 2.99
N THR A 36 -34.52 24.30 1.71
CA THR A 36 -35.54 23.35 1.28
C THR A 36 -35.15 21.93 1.67
N THR A 37 -36.11 21.15 2.18
CA THR A 37 -35.89 19.75 2.59
C THR A 37 -35.37 18.87 1.45
N ASP A 38 -35.86 19.09 0.22
CA ASP A 38 -35.37 18.37 -0.98
C ASP A 38 -33.89 18.67 -1.24
N TRP A 39 -33.48 19.95 -1.15
CA TRP A 39 -32.09 20.32 -1.28
C TRP A 39 -31.22 19.68 -0.20
N GLN A 40 -31.67 19.70 1.06
CA GLN A 40 -30.94 19.12 2.19
C GLN A 40 -30.78 17.60 2.03
N GLY A 41 -31.84 16.90 1.60
CA GLY A 41 -31.80 15.47 1.33
C GLY A 41 -30.82 15.11 0.21
N ARG A 42 -30.85 15.85 -0.90
CA ARG A 42 -29.88 15.67 -2.01
C ARG A 42 -28.46 15.99 -1.57
N HIS A 43 -28.28 17.05 -0.78
CA HIS A 43 -26.98 17.46 -0.27
C HIS A 43 -26.38 16.40 0.66
N ALA A 44 -27.18 15.85 1.58
CA ALA A 44 -26.75 14.74 2.44
C ALA A 44 -26.37 13.49 1.63
N ALA A 45 -27.16 13.14 0.61
CA ALA A 45 -26.85 12.03 -0.28
C ALA A 45 -25.53 12.25 -1.06
N MET A 46 -25.27 13.48 -1.52
CA MET A 46 -24.01 13.83 -2.18
C MET A 46 -22.81 13.71 -1.22
N LEU A 47 -22.95 14.18 0.02
CA LEU A 47 -21.90 14.04 1.04
C LEU A 47 -21.59 12.58 1.38
N HIS A 48 -22.62 11.74 1.53
CA HIS A 48 -22.43 10.30 1.77
C HIS A 48 -21.65 9.63 0.63
N ARG A 49 -22.02 9.93 -0.62
CA ARG A 49 -21.32 9.40 -1.80
C ARG A 49 -19.88 9.91 -1.89
N LEU A 50 -19.63 11.17 -1.52
CA LEU A 50 -18.29 11.73 -1.47
C LEU A 50 -17.43 11.00 -0.42
N ALA A 51 -17.95 10.78 0.78
CA ALA A 51 -17.25 10.06 1.84
C ALA A 51 -16.87 8.64 1.40
N SER A 52 -17.82 7.89 0.79
CA SER A 52 -17.54 6.57 0.23
C SER A 52 -16.43 6.60 -0.83
N ALA A 53 -16.42 7.60 -1.70
CA ALA A 53 -15.39 7.74 -2.73
C ALA A 53 -14.02 8.12 -2.12
N GLU A 54 -14.00 8.92 -1.05
CA GLU A 54 -12.79 9.22 -0.28
C GLU A 54 -12.20 7.95 0.35
N ASP A 55 -13.04 7.10 0.92
CA ASP A 55 -12.63 5.81 1.51
C ASP A 55 -12.04 4.87 0.45
N GLU A 56 -12.66 4.75 -0.72
CA GLU A 56 -12.15 3.93 -1.83
C GLU A 56 -10.78 4.41 -2.35
N VAL A 57 -10.60 5.74 -2.46
CA VAL A 57 -9.32 6.33 -2.84
C VAL A 57 -8.24 6.08 -1.78
N ASN A 58 -8.59 6.19 -0.49
CA ASN A 58 -7.68 5.88 0.60
C ASN A 58 -7.27 4.41 0.62
N LEU A 59 -8.23 3.50 0.39
CA LEU A 59 -7.96 2.07 0.28
C LEU A 59 -7.04 1.76 -0.91
N SER A 60 -7.30 2.38 -2.06
CA SER A 60 -6.46 2.22 -3.26
C SER A 60 -5.03 2.71 -3.03
N LYS A 61 -4.86 3.82 -2.31
CA LYS A 61 -3.55 4.34 -1.91
C LYS A 61 -2.81 3.35 -1.01
N GLN A 62 -3.46 2.83 0.03
CA GLN A 62 -2.86 1.86 0.95
C GLN A 62 -2.45 0.57 0.22
N ALA A 63 -3.30 0.07 -0.68
CA ALA A 63 -3.00 -1.11 -1.48
C ALA A 63 -1.76 -0.91 -2.38
N LEU A 64 -1.64 0.27 -3.00
CA LEU A 64 -0.49 0.60 -3.84
C LEU A 64 0.79 0.74 -3.02
N GLU A 65 0.73 1.36 -1.84
CA GLU A 65 1.85 1.46 -0.90
C GLU A 65 2.32 0.08 -0.44
N ALA A 66 1.39 -0.83 -0.12
CA ALA A 66 1.71 -2.20 0.24
C ALA A 66 2.37 -2.97 -0.91
N LEU A 67 1.88 -2.81 -2.14
CA LEU A 67 2.47 -3.45 -3.32
C LEU A 67 3.90 -2.94 -3.60
N ASN A 68 4.13 -1.65 -3.44
CA ASN A 68 5.45 -1.04 -3.58
C ASN A 68 6.43 -1.56 -2.51
N ALA A 69 5.97 -1.71 -1.27
CA ALA A 69 6.79 -2.25 -0.19
C ALA A 69 7.21 -3.71 -0.45
N ILE A 70 6.31 -4.54 -0.97
CA ILE A 70 6.61 -5.93 -1.34
C ILE A 70 7.63 -5.96 -2.50
N SER A 71 7.39 -5.16 -3.55
CA SER A 71 8.27 -5.11 -4.73
C SER A 71 9.65 -4.51 -4.42
N GLY A 72 9.76 -3.64 -3.43
CA GLY A 72 11.03 -3.08 -2.93
C GLY A 72 11.77 -3.97 -1.93
N SER A 73 11.13 -5.02 -1.41
CA SER A 73 11.68 -5.92 -0.39
C SER A 73 12.47 -7.10 -0.97
N GLU A 74 12.64 -7.21 -2.29
CA GLU A 74 13.48 -8.23 -2.93
C GLU A 74 14.97 -7.80 -2.93
N ARG A 75 15.53 -7.57 -1.74
CA ARG A 75 16.99 -7.69 -1.51
C ARG A 75 17.25 -9.07 -0.93
N ILE A 76 17.39 -10.04 -1.83
CA ILE A 76 18.02 -11.33 -1.51
C ILE A 76 19.45 -11.01 -1.02
N PRO A 77 19.85 -11.36 0.22
CA PRO A 77 21.26 -11.41 0.53
C PRO A 77 21.90 -12.45 -0.39
N PRO A 78 23.04 -12.16 -1.04
CA PRO A 78 23.69 -13.14 -1.90
C PRO A 78 23.97 -14.39 -1.08
N CYS A 79 23.54 -15.54 -1.63
CA CYS A 79 23.96 -16.85 -1.19
C CYS A 79 25.48 -16.85 -1.01
N ALA A 80 25.96 -16.84 0.23
CA ALA A 80 27.33 -17.18 0.56
C ALA A 80 27.37 -18.70 0.81
N ASP A 81 27.72 -19.40 -0.27
CA ASP A 81 28.51 -20.62 -0.32
C ASP A 81 28.31 -21.69 0.77
N THR A 82 27.73 -22.81 0.31
CA THR A 82 28.25 -24.17 0.48
C THR A 82 29.49 -24.28 1.37
N ILE A 83 29.31 -24.73 2.61
CA ILE A 83 30.35 -25.47 3.33
C ILE A 83 29.89 -26.93 3.33
N GLU A 84 30.28 -27.67 2.29
CA GLU A 84 30.23 -29.12 2.30
C GLU A 84 31.23 -29.69 3.33
N PRO A 85 30.90 -30.83 3.96
CA PRO A 85 31.62 -31.37 5.11
C PRO A 85 32.86 -32.14 4.65
N LYS A 86 34.06 -31.72 5.08
CA LYS A 86 35.29 -32.49 4.84
C LYS A 86 35.52 -33.49 5.97
N ALA A 87 34.95 -34.69 5.83
CA ALA A 87 35.33 -35.86 6.61
C ALA A 87 36.55 -36.55 5.99
N LYS A 88 37.60 -36.84 6.80
CA LYS A 88 38.53 -38.00 6.77
C LYS A 88 39.84 -37.73 7.56
N PRO A 89 40.63 -38.75 7.97
CA PRO A 89 40.31 -39.89 8.84
C PRO A 89 41.38 -40.12 9.98
N GLU A 90 41.04 -40.99 10.94
CA GLU A 90 41.87 -42.08 11.50
C GLU A 90 43.36 -41.86 11.84
N ALA A 91 43.71 -41.93 13.14
CA ALA A 91 44.56 -42.97 13.76
C ALA A 91 45.33 -42.43 14.99
N ALA A 92 45.19 -43.13 16.12
CA ALA A 92 46.04 -43.01 17.31
C ALA A 92 47.46 -43.57 17.03
N PRO A 93 48.47 -43.35 17.91
CA PRO A 93 48.61 -44.28 19.04
C PRO A 93 49.23 -43.70 20.34
N SER A 94 48.86 -44.37 21.45
CA SER A 94 49.67 -44.82 22.59
C SER A 94 50.57 -43.90 23.43
N GLY A 95 50.50 -44.11 24.75
CA GLY A 95 51.49 -43.74 25.78
C GLY A 95 50.81 -43.15 27.01
N GLU A 96 50.50 -43.93 28.08
CA GLU A 96 51.33 -44.13 29.30
C GLU A 96 51.52 -42.81 30.07
N THR A 97 51.22 -42.59 31.36
CA THR A 97 51.43 -43.32 32.64
C THR A 97 50.63 -42.57 33.73
N GLU A 98 49.87 -43.24 34.62
CA GLU A 98 50.27 -43.56 36.01
C GLU A 98 50.50 -42.34 36.94
N THR A 99 49.55 -42.00 37.80
CA THR A 99 49.64 -42.08 39.29
C THR A 99 48.30 -41.77 39.95
#